data_AF-A0A6L8EFG1-F1
#
_entry.id   AF-A0A6L8EFG1-F1
#
_cell.length_a   1.000
_cell.length_b   1.000
_cell.length_c   1.000
_cell.angle_alpha   90.00
_cell.angle_beta   90.00
_cell.angle_gamma   90.00
#
_symmetry.space_group_name_H-M   'P 1'
#
loop_
_entity.id
_entity.type
_entity.pdbx_description
1 polymer ?
#
loop_
_entity_poly.entity_id
_entity_poly.type
_entity_poly.pdbx_seq_one_letter_code
_entity_poly.pdbx_strand_id
1 'polypeptide(L)'
;MVCADFNYPAKIERGEDGRHLVTFPDFGWGVTDGATREEALTEARDMLRELITATMRDGKDLPAPFHMGWRNGPLVLPPIQIVLKAALYESFRESGLSQRQFARQLNIAETEVRRMLNPDHATKVAAIERALVHLGKQVSLSVHFSA
;
A
#
# COMPACT_ATOMS: atom_id res chain seq x y z
N MET A 1 5.60 -19.05 0.00
CA MET A 1 4.42 -18.17 0.10
C MET A 1 4.94 -16.75 0.08
N VAL A 2 4.77 -16.03 -1.02
CA VAL A 2 5.18 -14.61 -1.09
C VAL A 2 4.08 -13.84 -0.37
N CYS A 3 4.35 -13.39 0.87
CA CYS A 3 3.51 -12.36 1.48
C CYS A 3 3.71 -11.10 0.64
N ALA A 4 2.62 -10.52 0.16
CA ALA A 4 2.68 -9.15 -0.33
C ALA A 4 2.97 -8.25 0.87
N ASP A 5 4.23 -7.82 1.00
CA ASP A 5 4.65 -6.85 2.00
C ASP A 5 4.51 -5.46 1.37
N PHE A 6 3.84 -4.55 2.06
CA PHE A 6 3.65 -3.16 1.61
C PHE A 6 4.29 -2.18 2.60
N ASN A 7 5.24 -2.67 3.39
CA ASN A 7 6.04 -1.86 4.29
C ASN A 7 7.30 -1.43 3.55
N TYR A 8 7.53 -0.12 3.48
CA TYR A 8 8.64 0.42 2.70
C TYR A 8 9.69 1.04 3.62
N PRO A 9 10.98 0.81 3.34
CA PRO A 9 12.06 1.43 4.10
C PRO A 9 12.11 2.92 3.75
N ALA A 10 11.98 3.77 4.78
CA ALA A 10 12.14 5.20 4.63
C ALA A 10 13.63 5.57 4.58
N LYS A 11 14.00 6.49 3.70
CA LYS A 11 15.29 7.20 3.76
C LYS A 11 15.06 8.50 4.52
N ILE A 12 15.81 8.69 5.60
CA ILE A 12 15.71 9.89 6.45
C ILE A 12 17.04 10.64 6.38
N GLU A 13 16.98 11.92 6.02
CA GLU A 13 18.13 12.82 5.94
C GLU A 13 17.82 14.11 6.71
N ARG A 14 18.85 14.73 7.29
CA ARG A 14 18.69 16.03 7.95
C ARG A 14 18.92 17.13 6.93
N GLY A 15 17.91 17.97 6.70
CA GLY A 15 17.98 19.14 5.83
C GLY A 15 18.82 20.27 6.41
N GLU A 16 19.21 21.22 5.56
CA GLU A 16 19.95 22.43 5.96
C GLU A 16 19.16 23.33 6.93
N ASP A 17 17.83 23.28 6.83
CA ASP A 17 16.87 23.95 7.73
C ASP A 17 16.70 23.23 9.08
N GLY A 18 17.43 22.13 9.28
CA GLY A 18 17.40 21.31 10.48
C GLY A 18 16.25 20.31 10.57
N ARG A 19 15.35 20.26 9.56
CA ARG A 19 14.22 19.32 9.51
C ARG A 19 14.67 17.92 9.10
N HIS A 20 13.87 16.93 9.45
CA HIS A 20 14.07 15.54 9.06
C HIS A 20 13.29 15.25 7.78
N LEU A 21 13.98 15.24 6.64
CA LEU A 21 13.39 14.91 5.34
C LEU A 21 13.24 13.39 5.21
N VAL A 22 12.09 12.94 4.73
CA VAL A 22 11.78 11.53 4.51
C VAL A 22 11.35 11.28 3.07
N THR A 23 11.95 10.27 2.46
CA THR A 23 11.63 9.79 1.11
C THR A 23 11.50 8.27 1.08
N PHE A 24 10.86 7.74 0.03
CA PHE A 24 10.73 6.30 -0.22
C PHE A 24 11.40 5.96 -1.55
N PRO A 25 12.67 5.50 -1.53
CA PRO A 25 13.44 5.29 -2.77
C PRO A 25 12.73 4.43 -3.81
N ASP A 26 12.05 3.37 -3.38
CA ASP A 26 11.34 2.43 -4.26
C ASP A 26 10.25 3.09 -5.14
N PHE A 27 9.67 4.20 -4.70
CA PHE A 27 8.70 4.96 -5.50
C PHE A 27 9.37 5.98 -6.43
N GLY A 28 10.58 6.45 -6.10
CA GLY A 28 11.33 7.44 -6.90
C GLY A 28 10.77 8.87 -6.86
N TRP A 29 9.73 9.14 -6.08
CA TRP A 29 9.14 10.46 -5.88
C TRP A 29 8.48 10.56 -4.50
N GLY A 30 8.09 11.79 -4.13
CA GLY A 30 7.49 12.10 -2.83
C GLY A 30 8.54 12.42 -1.77
N VAL A 31 8.30 13.52 -1.06
CA VAL A 31 9.11 13.95 0.08
C VAL A 31 8.18 14.56 1.11
N THR A 32 8.39 14.20 2.36
CA THR A 32 7.76 14.84 3.51
C THR A 32 8.82 15.13 4.56
N ASP A 33 8.47 15.87 5.60
CA ASP A 33 9.41 16.25 6.63
C ASP A 33 8.77 16.45 8.00
N GLY A 34 9.60 16.55 9.03
CA GLY A 34 9.16 16.86 10.39
C GLY A 34 10.24 17.62 11.15
N ALA A 35 9.85 18.39 12.18
CA ALA A 35 10.80 19.06 13.05
C ALA A 35 11.54 18.06 13.96
N THR A 36 10.92 16.92 14.28
CA THR A 36 11.55 15.79 14.96
C THR A 36 11.53 14.53 14.10
N ARG A 37 12.32 13.53 14.48
CA ARG A 37 12.33 12.23 13.81
C ARG A 37 10.97 11.52 13.92
N GLU A 38 10.30 11.66 15.07
CA GLU A 38 9.00 11.06 15.34
C GLU A 38 7.89 11.70 14.50
N GLU A 39 7.90 13.03 14.40
CA GLU A 39 6.99 13.79 13.52
C GLU A 39 7.22 13.38 12.07
N ALA A 40 8.47 13.36 11.62
CA ALA A 40 8.83 12.99 10.26
C ALA A 40 8.37 11.56 9.89
N LEU A 41 8.44 10.61 10.83
CA LEU A 41 7.91 9.26 10.65
C LEU A 41 6.38 9.19 10.62
N THR A 42 5.71 10.06 11.37
CA THR A 42 4.25 10.19 11.33
C THR A 42 3.81 10.70 9.96
N GLU A 43 4.45 11.76 9.47
CA GLU A 43 4.21 12.31 8.14
C GLU A 43 4.58 11.30 7.03
N ALA A 44 5.65 10.53 7.23
CA ALA A 44 6.06 9.48 6.28
C ALA A 44 5.00 8.40 6.09
N ARG A 45 4.23 8.07 7.14
CA ARG A 45 3.12 7.11 7.04
C ARG A 45 2.00 7.63 6.14
N ASP A 46 1.67 8.91 6.24
CA ASP A 46 0.65 9.54 5.41
C ASP A 46 1.13 9.73 3.97
N MET A 47 2.40 10.10 3.78
CA MET A 47 3.05 10.11 2.47
C MET A 47 3.01 8.72 1.82
N LEU A 48 3.36 7.66 2.55
CA LEU A 48 3.36 6.30 1.99
C LEU A 48 1.97 5.86 1.54
N ARG A 49 0.92 6.22 2.28
CA ARG A 49 -0.46 6.05 1.83
C ARG A 49 -0.69 6.73 0.47
N GLU A 50 -0.29 8.00 0.33
CA GLU A 50 -0.52 8.74 -0.91
C GLU A 50 0.29 8.17 -2.08
N LEU A 51 1.55 7.76 -1.85
CA LEU A 51 2.38 7.11 -2.86
C LEU A 51 1.71 5.84 -3.42
N ILE A 52 1.22 4.97 -2.55
CA ILE A 52 0.51 3.73 -2.94
C ILE A 52 -0.79 4.08 -3.67
N THR A 53 -1.62 4.95 -3.09
CA THR A 53 -2.90 5.37 -3.67
C THR A 53 -2.72 6.00 -5.06
N ALA A 54 -1.77 6.92 -5.22
CA ALA A 54 -1.49 7.56 -6.50
C ALA A 54 -0.99 6.56 -7.55
N THR A 55 -0.10 5.63 -7.17
CA THR A 55 0.39 4.58 -8.07
C THR A 55 -0.76 3.68 -8.56
N MET A 56 -1.66 3.30 -7.66
CA MET A 56 -2.87 2.53 -8.00
C MET A 56 -3.82 3.31 -8.91
N ARG A 57 -4.07 4.60 -8.62
CA ARG A 57 -4.92 5.50 -9.45
C ARG A 57 -4.37 5.61 -10.87
N ASP A 58 -3.05 5.68 -11.02
CA ASP A 58 -2.36 5.73 -12.30
C ASP A 58 -2.38 4.39 -13.06
N GLY A 59 -2.89 3.31 -12.46
CA GLY A 59 -2.91 1.99 -13.08
C GLY A 59 -1.53 1.34 -13.19
N LYS A 60 -0.54 1.82 -12.43
CA LYS A 60 0.85 1.36 -12.44
C LYS A 60 1.07 0.22 -11.45
N ASP A 61 2.09 -0.58 -11.70
CA ASP A 61 2.52 -1.61 -10.74
C ASP A 61 3.12 -0.94 -9.50
N LEU A 62 2.81 -1.49 -8.33
CA LEU A 62 3.43 -1.04 -7.09
C LEU A 62 4.87 -1.59 -7.05
N PRO A 63 5.86 -0.78 -6.65
CA PRO A 63 7.21 -1.29 -6.51
C PRO A 63 7.23 -2.32 -5.38
N ALA A 64 7.93 -3.44 -5.56
CA ALA A 64 8.20 -4.34 -4.44
C ALA A 64 9.02 -3.59 -3.36
N PRO A 65 8.79 -3.79 -2.05
CA PRO A 65 9.68 -3.26 -1.05
C PRO A 65 11.12 -3.68 -1.29
N PHE A 66 12.05 -2.75 -1.07
CA PHE A 66 13.49 -2.97 -1.28
C PHE A 66 13.89 -3.19 -2.74
N HIS A 67 13.03 -2.87 -3.71
CA HIS A 67 13.32 -3.00 -5.13
C HIS A 67 14.61 -2.28 -5.53
N MET A 68 14.84 -1.08 -5.00
CA MET A 68 16.08 -0.31 -5.21
C MET A 68 17.23 -0.71 -4.28
N GLY A 69 17.09 -1.79 -3.51
CA GLY A 69 18.13 -2.29 -2.59
C GLY A 69 18.34 -1.44 -1.33
N TRP A 70 17.60 -0.34 -1.16
CA TRP A 70 17.66 0.48 0.06
C TRP A 70 17.05 -0.29 1.24
N ARG A 71 17.87 -0.64 2.23
CA ARG A 71 17.45 -1.42 3.42
C ARG A 71 17.77 -0.73 4.76
N ASN A 72 18.47 0.41 4.71
CA ASN A 72 19.15 1.00 5.87
C ASN A 72 18.28 2.01 6.66
N GLY A 73 16.96 1.87 6.61
CA GLY A 73 16.03 2.81 7.24
C GLY A 73 14.90 2.12 7.98
N PRO A 74 14.15 2.86 8.81
CA PRO A 74 12.98 2.32 9.49
C PRO A 74 11.94 1.89 8.44
N LEU A 75 11.29 0.76 8.69
CA LEU A 75 10.14 0.35 7.91
C LEU A 75 8.94 1.20 8.32
N VAL A 76 8.32 1.83 7.33
CA VAL A 76 7.07 2.56 7.52
C VAL A 76 5.93 1.66 7.07
N LEU A 77 4.96 1.48 7.97
CA LEU A 77 3.78 0.66 7.74
C LEU A 77 2.64 1.59 7.31
N PRO A 78 2.06 1.42 6.10
CA PRO A 78 0.90 2.19 5.70
C PRO A 78 -0.33 1.75 6.51
N PRO A 79 -1.42 2.55 6.52
CA PRO A 79 -2.68 2.14 7.12
C PRO A 79 -3.17 0.80 6.56
N ILE A 80 -3.66 -0.11 7.42
CA ILE A 80 -4.06 -1.47 7.04
C ILE A 80 -5.08 -1.52 5.89
N GLN A 81 -5.96 -0.51 5.79
CA GLN A 81 -6.93 -0.41 4.69
C GLN A 81 -6.22 -0.25 3.33
N ILE A 82 -5.12 0.50 3.28
CA ILE A 82 -4.31 0.68 2.07
C ILE A 82 -3.58 -0.61 1.72
N VAL A 83 -3.03 -1.31 2.72
CA VAL A 83 -2.41 -2.64 2.54
C VAL A 83 -3.39 -3.62 1.88
N LEU A 84 -4.61 -3.72 2.41
CA LEU A 84 -5.63 -4.62 1.88
C LEU A 84 -6.04 -4.27 0.44
N LYS A 85 -6.15 -2.96 0.14
CA LYS A 85 -6.48 -2.46 -1.20
C LYS A 85 -5.35 -2.71 -2.19
N ALA A 86 -4.12 -2.47 -1.80
CA ALA A 86 -2.92 -2.75 -2.59
C ALA A 86 -2.80 -4.25 -2.90
N ALA A 87 -2.98 -5.10 -1.89
CA ALA A 87 -2.98 -6.55 -2.05
C ALA A 87 -4.06 -7.02 -3.05
N LEU A 88 -5.29 -6.50 -2.95
CA LEU A 88 -6.35 -6.83 -3.88
C LEU A 88 -6.04 -6.32 -5.30
N TYR A 89 -5.50 -5.10 -5.41
CA TYR A 89 -5.14 -4.48 -6.68
C TYR A 89 -4.09 -5.31 -7.43
N GLU A 90 -2.99 -5.67 -6.78
CA GLU A 90 -1.95 -6.51 -7.39
C GLU A 90 -2.50 -7.90 -7.75
N SER A 91 -3.21 -8.55 -6.82
CA SER A 91 -3.79 -9.88 -7.07
C SER A 91 -4.78 -9.87 -8.24
N PHE A 92 -5.57 -8.81 -8.37
CA PHE A 92 -6.51 -8.64 -9.47
C PHE A 92 -5.76 -8.43 -10.80
N ARG A 93 -4.69 -7.63 -10.82
CA ARG A 93 -3.85 -7.44 -12.03
C ARG A 93 -3.18 -8.74 -12.45
N GLU A 94 -2.58 -9.47 -11.51
CA GLU A 94 -1.96 -10.78 -11.75
C GLU A 94 -2.95 -11.79 -12.35
N SER A 95 -4.22 -11.72 -11.97
CA SER A 95 -5.26 -12.64 -12.46
C SER A 95 -5.59 -12.47 -13.95
N GLY A 96 -5.28 -11.30 -14.53
CA GLY A 96 -5.66 -10.96 -15.92
C GLY A 96 -7.17 -10.85 -16.17
N LEU A 97 -8.00 -10.87 -15.13
CA LEU A 97 -9.46 -10.75 -15.26
C LEU A 97 -9.87 -9.31 -15.57
N SER A 98 -10.92 -9.16 -16.38
CA SER A 98 -11.68 -7.90 -16.43
C SER A 98 -12.53 -7.72 -15.18
N GLN A 99 -12.85 -6.47 -14.82
CA GLN A 99 -13.73 -6.18 -13.67
C GLN A 99 -15.10 -6.86 -13.81
N ARG A 100 -15.63 -6.95 -15.04
CA ARG A 100 -16.88 -7.64 -15.35
C ARG A 100 -16.80 -9.15 -15.10
N GLN A 101 -15.71 -9.81 -15.49
CA GLN A 101 -15.51 -11.24 -15.22
C GLN A 101 -15.40 -11.47 -13.71
N PHE A 102 -14.62 -10.66 -13.02
CA PHE A 102 -14.43 -10.80 -11.58
C PHE A 102 -15.73 -10.54 -10.81
N ALA A 103 -16.52 -9.54 -11.20
CA ALA A 103 -17.83 -9.26 -10.63
C ALA A 103 -18.80 -10.45 -10.79
N ARG A 104 -18.82 -11.07 -11.97
CA ARG A 104 -19.60 -12.30 -12.23
C ARG A 104 -19.17 -13.44 -11.34
N GLN A 105 -17.87 -13.66 -11.17
CA GLN A 105 -17.35 -14.72 -10.34
C GLN A 105 -17.66 -14.53 -8.85
N LEU A 106 -17.64 -13.27 -8.38
CA LEU A 106 -18.02 -12.91 -7.02
C LEU A 106 -19.54 -12.79 -6.80
N ASN A 107 -20.34 -12.92 -7.86
CA ASN A 107 -21.79 -12.69 -7.86
C ASN A 107 -22.19 -11.31 -7.26
N ILE A 108 -21.53 -10.25 -7.72
CA ILE A 108 -21.78 -8.86 -7.32
C ILE A 108 -21.86 -7.93 -8.54
N ALA A 109 -22.31 -6.69 -8.32
CA ALA A 109 -22.29 -5.67 -9.35
C ALA A 109 -20.85 -5.23 -9.71
N GLU A 110 -20.61 -4.92 -10.98
CA GLU A 110 -19.30 -4.43 -11.45
C GLU A 110 -18.89 -3.12 -10.75
N THR A 111 -19.86 -2.28 -10.36
CA THR A 111 -19.61 -1.07 -9.56
C THR A 111 -19.00 -1.39 -8.20
N GLU A 112 -19.34 -2.52 -7.59
CA GLU A 112 -18.75 -2.93 -6.32
C GLU A 112 -17.29 -3.34 -6.50
N VAL A 113 -16.96 -4.08 -7.58
CA VAL A 113 -15.55 -4.37 -7.93
C VAL A 113 -14.76 -3.09 -8.18
N ARG A 114 -15.31 -2.14 -8.93
CA ARG A 114 -14.67 -0.85 -9.17
C ARG A 114 -14.39 -0.10 -7.86
N ARG A 115 -15.34 -0.13 -6.91
CA ARG A 115 -15.16 0.45 -5.57
C ARG A 115 -14.13 -0.30 -4.74
N MET A 116 -14.09 -1.63 -4.83
CA MET A 116 -13.06 -2.43 -4.17
C MET A 116 -11.66 -2.09 -4.68
N LEU A 117 -11.48 -1.87 -5.98
CA LEU A 117 -10.19 -1.52 -6.59
C LEU A 117 -9.82 -0.03 -6.47
N ASN A 118 -10.77 0.84 -6.16
CA ASN A 118 -10.50 2.25 -5.90
C ASN A 118 -9.88 2.42 -4.48
N PRO A 119 -8.63 2.92 -4.36
CA PRO A 119 -7.98 3.12 -3.06
C PRO A 119 -8.68 4.16 -2.16
N ASP A 120 -9.41 5.12 -2.74
CA ASP A 120 -10.10 6.17 -1.99
C ASP A 120 -11.49 5.78 -1.51
N HIS A 121 -12.02 4.69 -2.03
CA HIS A 121 -13.36 4.25 -1.67
C HIS A 121 -13.30 3.34 -0.45
N ALA A 122 -13.97 3.75 0.63
CA ALA A 122 -14.14 2.94 1.83
C ALA A 122 -14.82 1.61 1.46
N THR A 123 -14.18 0.48 1.77
CA THR A 123 -14.70 -0.86 1.47
C THR A 123 -14.59 -1.71 2.72
N LYS A 124 -15.64 -2.48 3.00
CA LYS A 124 -15.64 -3.39 4.16
C LYS A 124 -14.52 -4.43 3.99
N VAL A 125 -13.75 -4.66 5.05
CA VAL A 125 -12.65 -5.64 5.06
C VAL A 125 -13.12 -7.01 4.58
N ALA A 126 -14.27 -7.50 5.07
CA ALA A 126 -14.85 -8.77 4.65
C ALA A 126 -15.18 -8.87 3.15
N ALA A 127 -15.38 -7.74 2.45
CA ALA A 127 -15.56 -7.75 1.00
C ALA A 127 -14.21 -7.91 0.28
N ILE A 128 -13.16 -7.22 0.75
CA ILE A 128 -11.80 -7.35 0.21
C ILE A 128 -11.26 -8.76 0.45
N GLU A 129 -11.45 -9.30 1.66
CA GLU A 129 -11.02 -10.65 2.02
C GLU A 129 -11.68 -11.71 1.13
N ARG A 130 -13.00 -11.65 0.92
CA ARG A 130 -13.69 -12.57 0.00
C ARG A 130 -13.13 -12.49 -1.42
N ALA A 131 -12.84 -11.27 -1.90
CA ALA A 131 -12.26 -11.06 -3.21
C ALA A 131 -10.84 -11.66 -3.32
N LEU A 132 -10.01 -11.47 -2.30
CA LEU A 132 -8.66 -12.05 -2.21
C LEU A 132 -8.68 -13.59 -2.15
N VAL A 133 -9.58 -14.16 -1.35
CA VAL A 133 -9.76 -15.63 -1.26
C VAL A 133 -10.19 -16.20 -2.61
N HIS A 134 -11.10 -15.52 -3.32
CA HIS A 134 -11.50 -15.93 -4.67
C HIS A 134 -10.34 -15.92 -5.67
N LEU A 135 -9.38 -15.02 -5.48
CA LEU A 135 -8.13 -14.96 -6.25
C LEU A 135 -7.04 -15.93 -5.74
N GLY A 136 -7.38 -16.86 -4.84
CA GLY A 136 -6.47 -17.86 -4.31
C GLY A 136 -5.47 -17.32 -3.27
N LYS A 137 -5.74 -16.15 -2.69
CA LYS A 137 -4.89 -15.53 -1.66
C LYS A 137 -5.46 -15.81 -0.26
N GLN A 138 -4.59 -15.79 0.75
CA GLN A 138 -4.99 -15.86 2.16
C GLN A 138 -4.62 -14.56 2.86
N VAL A 139 -5.53 -14.03 3.67
CA VAL A 139 -5.29 -12.83 4.49
C VAL A 139 -5.01 -13.25 5.92
N SER A 140 -3.95 -12.72 6.53
CA SER A 140 -3.63 -12.89 7.94
C SER A 140 -3.24 -11.54 8.54
N LEU A 141 -3.47 -11.38 9.85
CA LEU A 141 -3.12 -10.19 10.61
C LEU A 141 -2.31 -10.60 11.84
N SER A 142 -1.23 -9.87 12.10
CA SER A 142 -0.45 -9.96 13.33
C SER A 142 -0.43 -8.62 14.04
N VAL A 143 -0.56 -8.63 15.36
CA VAL A 143 -0.44 -7.43 16.21
C VAL A 143 0.82 -7.57 17.05
N HIS A 144 1.63 -6.51 17.09
CA HIS A 144 2.90 -6.45 17.82
C HIS A 144 2.90 -5.25 18.75
N PHE A 145 3.72 -5.30 19.80
CA PHE A 145 3.97 -4.12 20.63
C PHE A 145 4.74 -3.08 19.81
N SER A 146 4.29 -1.82 19.87
CA SER A 146 5.11 -0.70 19.42
C SER A 146 6.06 -0.34 20.56
N ALA A 147 7.37 -0.43 20.31
CA ALA A 147 8.38 0.13 21.20
C ALA A 147 8.51 1.64 20.95
#